data_AF-I9WCS0-F1
#
_entry.id   AF-I9WCS0-F1
#
_cell.length_a   1.000
_cell.length_b   1.000
_cell.length_c   1.000
_cell.angle_alpha   90.00
_cell.angle_beta   90.00
_cell.angle_gamma   90.00
#
_symmetry.space_group_name_H-M   'P 1'
#
loop_
_entity.id
_entity.type
_entity.pdbx_description
1 polymer ?
#
loop_
_entity_poly.entity_id
_entity_poly.type
_entity_poly.pdbx_seq_one_letter_code
_entity_poly.pdbx_strand_id
1 'polypeptide(L)'
;MKKANTAPSNKTAQALLEKYECPVPYHEVRARFLGNIATPAISASPLQIIKTLWGGELPPFDSIEEVNELLDALVQGLWNDLTRHQKRSQPFRLTRMATESTAADLGRYGLVRLQELDGFIEGLFNGEEIIDLPERAHDAIGRLAEMRAMMAGICELVSRDPHADDRTQLDTTFRHLRELTRIMETEIHEAVLSCARARRQMIDGILTEKPTVH
;
A
#
# COMPACT_ATOMS: atom_id res chain seq x y z
N MET A 1 3.47 -24.63 -30.21
CA MET A 1 2.42 -23.78 -29.60
C MET A 1 3.08 -22.96 -28.50
N LYS A 2 3.20 -21.63 -28.67
CA LYS A 2 3.73 -20.76 -27.62
C LYS A 2 2.72 -20.75 -26.48
N LYS A 3 3.10 -21.21 -25.27
CA LYS A 3 2.30 -20.96 -24.06
C LYS A 3 2.09 -19.45 -23.99
N ALA A 4 0.85 -19.00 -23.97
CA ALA A 4 0.55 -17.64 -23.58
C ALA A 4 1.10 -17.49 -22.16
N ASN A 5 2.14 -16.68 -22.00
CA ASN A 5 2.74 -16.43 -20.70
C ASN A 5 1.76 -15.53 -19.95
N THR A 6 0.82 -16.13 -19.22
CA THR A 6 -0.12 -15.40 -18.37
C THR A 6 0.71 -14.64 -17.34
N ALA A 7 0.46 -13.33 -17.21
CA ALA A 7 1.16 -12.52 -16.22
C ALA A 7 1.07 -13.16 -14.82
N PRO A 8 2.14 -13.10 -14.00
CA PRO A 8 2.13 -13.65 -12.66
C PRO A 8 0.96 -13.11 -11.84
N SER A 9 0.29 -13.98 -11.08
CA SER A 9 -0.85 -13.57 -10.27
C SER A 9 -0.41 -12.93 -8.96
N ASN A 10 -1.29 -12.16 -8.32
CA ASN A 10 -1.08 -11.66 -6.96
C ASN A 10 -0.75 -12.77 -5.94
N LYS A 11 -1.29 -13.99 -6.15
CA LYS A 11 -0.96 -15.17 -5.32
C LYS A 11 0.47 -15.65 -5.53
N THR A 12 0.99 -15.52 -6.74
CA THR A 12 2.38 -15.86 -7.06
C THR A 12 3.33 -14.90 -6.35
N ALA A 13 3.04 -13.59 -6.39
CA ALA A 13 3.78 -12.59 -5.63
C ALA A 13 3.77 -12.90 -4.13
N GLN A 14 2.61 -13.20 -3.54
CA GLN A 14 2.51 -13.56 -2.13
C GLN A 14 3.35 -14.80 -1.79
N ALA A 15 3.23 -15.88 -2.56
CA ALA A 15 3.98 -17.12 -2.32
C ALA A 15 5.49 -16.92 -2.40
N LEU A 16 5.97 -16.07 -3.31
CA LEU A 16 7.40 -15.76 -3.44
C LEU A 16 7.89 -14.87 -2.29
N LEU A 17 7.09 -13.90 -1.84
CA LEU A 17 7.41 -13.10 -0.64
C LEU A 17 7.53 -14.00 0.60
N GLU A 18 6.66 -14.99 0.74
CA GLU A 18 6.74 -16.00 1.80
C GLU A 18 7.97 -16.92 1.63
N LYS A 19 8.25 -17.41 0.41
CA LYS A 19 9.43 -18.26 0.10
C LYS A 19 10.74 -17.59 0.53
N TYR A 20 10.86 -16.29 0.29
CA TYR A 20 12.07 -15.52 0.62
C TYR A 20 11.96 -14.75 1.94
N GLU A 21 11.11 -15.21 2.86
CA GLU A 21 10.99 -14.72 4.23
C GLU A 21 10.88 -13.19 4.33
N CYS A 22 10.09 -12.58 3.44
CA CYS A 22 9.85 -11.14 3.46
C CYS A 22 9.31 -10.71 4.84
N PRO A 23 10.00 -9.79 5.56
CA PRO A 23 9.59 -9.37 6.90
C PRO A 23 8.33 -8.49 6.88
N VAL A 24 8.01 -7.90 5.72
CA VAL A 24 6.84 -7.07 5.52
C VAL A 24 5.64 -7.95 5.12
N PRO A 25 4.49 -7.86 5.81
CA PRO A 25 3.33 -8.67 5.47
C PRO A 25 2.71 -8.25 4.14
N TYR A 26 2.10 -9.21 3.43
CA TYR A 26 1.62 -9.01 2.06
C TYR A 26 0.64 -7.83 1.89
N HIS A 27 -0.24 -7.56 2.85
CA HIS A 27 -1.16 -6.43 2.79
C HIS A 27 -0.43 -5.08 2.81
N GLU A 28 0.65 -4.98 3.57
CA GLU A 28 1.50 -3.80 3.62
C GLU A 28 2.32 -3.67 2.34
N VAL A 29 2.85 -4.76 1.79
CA VAL A 29 3.54 -4.75 0.48
C VAL A 29 2.62 -4.18 -0.62
N ARG A 30 1.35 -4.60 -0.66
CA ARG A 30 0.36 -4.04 -1.60
C ARG A 30 0.18 -2.53 -1.41
N ALA A 31 0.12 -2.07 -0.16
CA ALA A 31 -0.04 -0.66 0.15
C ALA A 31 1.20 0.16 -0.21
N ARG A 32 2.42 -0.34 0.06
CA ARG A 32 3.71 0.27 -0.36
C ARG A 32 3.78 0.46 -1.86
N PHE A 33 3.46 -0.59 -2.62
CA PHE A 33 3.42 -0.46 -4.07
C PHE A 33 2.35 0.53 -4.54
N LEU A 34 1.15 0.53 -3.95
CA LEU A 34 0.12 1.50 -4.30
C LEU A 34 0.56 2.94 -4.02
N GLY A 35 1.18 3.19 -2.86
CA GLY A 35 1.74 4.51 -2.51
C GLY A 35 2.77 4.95 -3.54
N ASN A 36 3.69 4.06 -3.91
CA ASN A 36 4.72 4.37 -4.89
C ASN A 36 4.16 4.58 -6.31
N ILE A 37 3.12 3.85 -6.68
CA ILE A 37 2.35 4.12 -7.91
C ILE A 37 1.68 5.50 -7.84
N ALA A 38 1.23 5.92 -6.66
CA ALA A 38 0.56 7.19 -6.45
C ALA A 38 1.51 8.39 -6.37
N THR A 39 2.79 8.20 -6.03
CA THR A 39 3.72 9.30 -5.76
C THR A 39 3.71 10.39 -6.85
N PRO A 40 3.63 11.68 -6.51
CA PRO A 40 3.66 12.74 -7.52
C PRO A 40 5.05 12.87 -8.20
N ALA A 41 6.09 12.29 -7.59
CA ALA A 41 7.45 12.31 -8.12
C ALA A 41 7.56 11.55 -9.47
N ILE A 42 8.37 12.08 -10.39
CA ILE A 42 8.63 11.49 -11.71
C ILE A 42 9.55 10.26 -11.60
N SER A 43 10.36 10.18 -10.55
CA SER A 43 11.36 9.14 -10.28
C SER A 43 10.80 7.85 -9.67
N ALA A 44 9.47 7.69 -9.61
CA ALA A 44 8.81 6.52 -9.04
C ALA A 44 9.35 5.21 -9.66
N SER A 45 9.89 4.33 -8.83
CA SER A 45 10.47 3.07 -9.29
C SER A 45 10.09 1.92 -8.36
N PRO A 46 9.46 0.84 -8.88
CA PRO A 46 9.10 -0.32 -8.08
C PRO A 46 10.32 -1.00 -7.47
N LEU A 47 11.51 -0.90 -8.10
CA LEU A 47 12.72 -1.55 -7.60
C LEU A 47 13.17 -0.99 -6.25
N GLN A 48 12.93 0.29 -5.97
CA GLN A 48 13.26 0.86 -4.66
C GLN A 48 12.36 0.26 -3.58
N ILE A 49 11.06 0.18 -3.83
CA ILE A 49 10.12 -0.48 -2.92
C ILE A 49 10.55 -1.94 -2.68
N ILE A 50 10.87 -2.68 -3.74
CA ILE A 50 11.28 -4.09 -3.62
C ILE A 50 12.50 -4.25 -2.71
N LYS A 51 13.53 -3.40 -2.86
CA LYS A 51 14.71 -3.45 -1.97
C LYS A 51 14.36 -3.16 -0.52
N THR A 52 13.50 -2.17 -0.27
CA THR A 52 13.12 -1.79 1.10
C THR A 52 12.33 -2.89 1.82
N LEU A 53 11.68 -3.82 1.10
CA LEU A 53 10.98 -4.94 1.72
C LEU A 53 11.90 -5.83 2.58
N TRP A 54 13.20 -5.86 2.28
CA TRP A 54 14.23 -6.59 3.04
C TRP A 54 15.27 -5.66 3.69
N GLY A 55 14.90 -4.40 3.96
CA GLY A 55 15.80 -3.46 4.63
C GLY A 55 16.89 -2.85 3.73
N GLY A 56 16.73 -2.92 2.40
CA GLY A 56 17.58 -2.24 1.43
C GLY A 56 18.38 -3.18 0.51
N GLU A 57 18.54 -4.44 0.91
CA GLU A 57 19.22 -5.47 0.12
C GLU A 57 18.29 -6.66 -0.12
N LEU A 58 18.33 -7.22 -1.32
CA LEU A 58 17.52 -8.41 -1.62
C LEU A 58 18.05 -9.63 -0.86
N PRO A 59 17.20 -10.62 -0.56
CA PRO A 59 17.63 -11.86 0.08
C PRO A 59 18.63 -12.62 -0.81
N PRO A 60 19.38 -13.60 -0.27
CA PRO A 60 20.22 -14.46 -1.09
C PRO A 60 19.37 -15.30 -2.06
N PHE A 61 19.87 -15.47 -3.27
CA PHE A 61 19.27 -16.33 -4.31
C PHE A 61 20.30 -17.33 -4.81
N ASP A 62 19.84 -18.53 -5.18
CA ASP A 62 20.72 -19.57 -5.71
C ASP A 62 21.06 -19.33 -7.19
N SER A 63 20.27 -18.51 -7.89
CA SER A 63 20.44 -18.22 -9.32
C SER A 63 19.83 -16.89 -9.74
N ILE A 64 20.23 -16.41 -10.93
CA ILE A 64 19.63 -15.22 -11.54
C ILE A 64 18.18 -15.47 -11.96
N GLU A 65 17.85 -16.71 -12.32
CA GLU A 65 16.50 -17.14 -12.66
C GLU A 65 15.52 -16.92 -11.50
N GLU A 66 15.96 -17.19 -10.27
CA GLU A 66 15.16 -16.95 -9.05
C GLU A 66 14.94 -15.45 -8.77
N VAL A 67 15.96 -14.63 -9.03
CA VAL A 67 15.83 -13.16 -8.96
C VAL A 67 14.79 -12.68 -9.97
N ASN A 68 14.89 -13.15 -11.22
CA ASN A 68 13.96 -12.77 -12.29
C ASN A 68 12.53 -13.22 -11.98
N GLU A 69 12.35 -14.41 -11.42
CA GLU A 69 11.03 -14.90 -11.01
C GLU A 69 10.38 -13.98 -9.97
N LEU A 70 11.15 -13.58 -8.95
CA LEU A 70 10.66 -12.63 -7.94
C LEU A 70 10.32 -11.27 -8.56
N LEU A 71 11.23 -10.70 -9.35
CA LEU A 71 11.02 -9.40 -9.99
C LEU A 71 9.83 -9.42 -10.96
N ASP A 72 9.65 -10.50 -11.73
CA ASP A 72 8.51 -10.65 -12.62
C ASP A 72 7.21 -10.74 -11.83
N ALA A 73 7.18 -11.49 -10.73
CA ALA A 73 5.98 -11.58 -9.91
C ALA A 73 5.60 -10.24 -9.27
N LEU A 74 6.57 -9.48 -8.78
CA LEU A 74 6.35 -8.21 -8.10
C LEU A 74 6.07 -7.06 -9.07
N VAL A 75 6.83 -6.95 -10.16
CA VAL A 75 6.71 -5.85 -11.13
C VAL A 75 5.65 -6.17 -12.19
N GLN A 76 5.81 -7.28 -12.91
CA GLN A 76 4.89 -7.62 -14.00
C GLN A 76 3.53 -8.07 -13.51
N GLY A 77 3.48 -8.72 -12.34
CA GLY A 77 2.25 -9.14 -11.66
C GLY A 77 1.67 -8.04 -10.79
N LEU A 78 2.18 -7.92 -9.56
CA LEU A 78 1.56 -7.12 -8.51
C LEU A 78 1.49 -5.62 -8.81
N TRP A 79 2.63 -5.00 -9.14
CA TRP A 79 2.70 -3.57 -9.44
C TRP A 79 1.77 -3.20 -10.59
N ASN A 80 1.90 -3.90 -11.72
CA ASN A 80 1.07 -3.66 -12.90
C ASN A 80 -0.42 -3.82 -12.61
N ASP A 81 -0.82 -4.86 -11.86
CA ASP A 81 -2.20 -5.02 -11.41
C ASP A 81 -2.64 -3.76 -10.63
N LEU A 82 -1.86 -3.33 -9.63
CA LEU A 82 -2.19 -2.18 -8.78
C LEU A 82 -2.27 -0.85 -9.54
N THR A 83 -1.58 -0.67 -10.68
CA THR A 83 -1.68 0.57 -11.48
C THR A 83 -3.11 0.91 -11.90
N ARG A 84 -3.97 -0.10 -12.01
CA ARG A 84 -5.39 0.04 -12.36
C ARG A 84 -6.14 0.97 -11.39
N HIS A 85 -5.69 1.08 -10.14
CA HIS A 85 -6.29 1.90 -9.11
C HIS A 85 -6.12 3.41 -9.31
N GLN A 86 -5.29 3.83 -10.27
CA GLN A 86 -5.26 5.21 -10.76
C GLN A 86 -6.51 5.59 -11.57
N LYS A 87 -7.43 4.64 -11.82
CA LYS A 87 -8.71 4.88 -12.49
C LYS A 87 -9.81 5.12 -11.46
N ARG A 88 -10.61 6.17 -11.67
CA ARG A 88 -11.73 6.54 -10.78
C ARG A 88 -12.70 5.39 -10.50
N SER A 89 -12.94 4.51 -11.49
CA SER A 89 -13.86 3.38 -11.39
C SER A 89 -13.30 2.15 -10.68
N GLN A 90 -12.03 2.14 -10.29
CA GLN A 90 -11.35 0.98 -9.72
C GLN A 90 -10.68 1.32 -8.39
N PRO A 91 -11.43 1.68 -7.33
CA PRO A 91 -10.83 2.00 -6.04
C PRO A 91 -10.04 0.82 -5.47
N PHE A 92 -8.93 1.13 -4.80
CA PHE A 92 -8.19 0.15 -4.03
C PHE A 92 -9.03 -0.32 -2.84
N ARG A 93 -8.87 -1.60 -2.48
CA ARG A 93 -9.55 -2.19 -1.32
C ARG A 93 -8.52 -2.72 -0.33
N LEU A 94 -8.71 -2.32 0.92
CA LEU A 94 -7.96 -2.81 2.06
C LEU A 94 -8.31 -4.27 2.32
N THR A 95 -7.42 -4.95 3.05
CA THR A 95 -7.51 -6.38 3.28
C THR A 95 -8.74 -6.70 4.10
N ARG A 96 -9.55 -7.62 3.57
CA ARG A 96 -10.72 -8.15 4.27
C ARG A 96 -10.25 -9.14 5.34
N MET A 97 -10.67 -8.94 6.56
CA MET A 97 -10.36 -9.81 7.69
C MET A 97 -11.64 -10.53 8.13
N ALA A 98 -11.55 -11.84 8.29
CA ALA A 98 -12.51 -12.58 9.11
C ALA A 98 -12.17 -12.27 10.58
N THR A 99 -13.14 -11.77 11.35
CA THR A 99 -12.93 -11.33 12.73
C THR A 99 -14.08 -11.79 13.60
N GLU A 100 -13.75 -12.28 14.78
CA GLU A 100 -14.66 -12.51 15.89
C GLU A 100 -14.58 -11.35 16.89
N SER A 101 -15.62 -11.22 17.72
CA SER A 101 -15.75 -10.11 18.66
C SER A 101 -14.94 -10.35 19.92
N THR A 102 -13.62 -10.39 19.76
CA THR A 102 -12.61 -10.62 20.80
C THR A 102 -11.60 -9.48 20.83
N ALA A 103 -10.99 -9.22 21.99
CA ALA A 103 -9.91 -8.24 22.12
C ALA A 103 -8.72 -8.56 21.18
N ALA A 104 -8.35 -9.83 21.04
CA ALA A 104 -7.26 -10.26 20.16
C ALA A 104 -7.51 -9.91 18.69
N ASP A 105 -8.72 -10.17 18.18
CA ASP A 105 -9.07 -9.80 16.80
C ASP A 105 -9.21 -8.29 16.61
N LEU A 106 -9.58 -7.56 17.66
CA LEU A 106 -9.60 -6.09 17.63
C LEU A 106 -8.17 -5.54 17.49
N GLY A 107 -7.22 -6.06 18.27
CA GLY A 107 -5.81 -5.69 18.16
C GLY A 107 -5.23 -6.03 16.78
N ARG A 108 -5.54 -7.23 16.26
CA ARG A 108 -5.14 -7.63 14.91
C ARG A 108 -5.76 -6.72 13.84
N TYR A 109 -7.01 -6.31 14.01
CA TYR A 109 -7.67 -5.37 13.09
C TYR A 109 -6.91 -4.05 13.03
N GLY A 110 -6.61 -3.47 14.20
CA GLY A 110 -5.85 -2.23 14.33
C GLY A 110 -4.48 -2.36 13.68
N LEU A 111 -3.76 -3.45 13.95
CA LEU A 111 -2.42 -3.68 13.41
C LEU A 111 -2.40 -3.76 11.88
N VAL A 112 -3.29 -4.55 11.29
CA VAL A 112 -3.36 -4.69 9.83
C VAL A 112 -3.66 -3.34 9.17
N ARG A 113 -4.59 -2.56 9.72
CA ARG A 113 -4.90 -1.23 9.19
C ARG A 113 -3.76 -0.25 9.37
N LEU A 114 -3.08 -0.28 10.50
CA LEU A 114 -1.90 0.54 10.75
C LEU A 114 -0.81 0.25 9.72
N GLN A 115 -0.51 -1.04 9.49
CA GLN A 115 0.45 -1.49 8.48
C GLN A 115 0.04 -1.09 7.05
N GLU A 116 -1.23 -1.20 6.67
CA GLU A 116 -1.69 -0.75 5.34
C GLU A 116 -1.56 0.76 5.17
N LEU A 117 -1.87 1.56 6.21
CA LEU A 117 -1.72 3.01 6.17
C LEU A 117 -0.25 3.42 6.12
N ASP A 118 0.59 2.82 6.97
CA ASP A 118 2.04 3.05 6.99
C ASP A 118 2.68 2.68 5.67
N GLY A 119 2.36 1.50 5.14
CA GLY A 119 2.84 1.05 3.84
C GLY A 119 2.46 2.04 2.73
N PHE A 120 1.20 2.49 2.69
CA PHE A 120 0.78 3.48 1.69
C PHE A 120 1.57 4.79 1.76
N ILE A 121 1.77 5.34 2.96
CA ILE A 121 2.52 6.58 3.15
C ILE A 121 4.01 6.40 2.83
N GLU A 122 4.64 5.32 3.30
CA GLU A 122 6.04 5.01 3.00
C GLU A 122 6.26 4.89 1.49
N GLY A 123 5.37 4.17 0.81
CA GLY A 123 5.39 4.05 -0.64
C GLY A 123 5.24 5.39 -1.37
N LEU A 124 4.33 6.25 -0.89
CA LEU A 124 4.04 7.55 -1.47
C LEU A 124 5.22 8.50 -1.41
N PHE A 125 5.93 8.52 -0.27
CA PHE A 125 7.12 9.34 -0.08
C PHE A 125 8.35 8.72 -0.77
N ASN A 126 8.39 7.39 -0.91
CA ASN A 126 9.44 6.67 -1.65
C ASN A 126 10.86 7.02 -1.19
N GLY A 127 11.06 7.23 0.11
CA GLY A 127 12.35 7.59 0.70
C GLY A 127 12.66 9.10 0.73
N GLU A 128 11.80 9.93 0.15
CA GLU A 128 11.91 11.40 0.31
C GLU A 128 11.39 11.84 1.68
N GLU A 129 12.01 12.86 2.28
CA GLU A 129 11.52 13.45 3.53
C GLU A 129 10.32 14.38 3.29
N ILE A 130 10.30 15.06 2.13
CA ILE A 130 9.30 16.04 1.75
C ILE A 130 8.89 15.77 0.29
N ILE A 131 7.58 15.75 0.04
CA ILE A 131 7.02 15.68 -1.30
C ILE A 131 5.98 16.79 -1.49
N ASP A 132 5.94 17.36 -2.68
CA ASP A 132 4.92 18.34 -3.05
C ASP A 132 3.61 17.61 -3.39
N LEU A 133 2.64 17.73 -2.48
CA LEU A 133 1.32 17.13 -2.62
C LEU A 133 0.32 18.15 -3.16
N PRO A 134 -0.51 17.79 -4.14
CA PRO A 134 -1.68 18.60 -4.49
C PRO A 134 -2.62 18.70 -3.29
N GLU A 135 -3.31 19.83 -3.14
CA GLU A 135 -4.20 20.14 -1.99
C GLU A 135 -5.13 18.97 -1.62
N ARG A 136 -5.82 18.38 -2.59
CA ARG A 136 -6.72 17.25 -2.34
C ARG A 136 -6.01 16.00 -1.81
N ALA A 137 -4.77 15.76 -2.24
CA ALA A 137 -3.97 14.65 -1.70
C ALA A 137 -3.47 14.98 -0.29
N HIS A 138 -3.03 16.21 -0.05
CA HIS A 138 -2.62 16.69 1.27
C HIS A 138 -3.75 16.51 2.30
N ASP A 139 -4.95 16.96 1.98
CA ASP A 139 -6.13 16.81 2.84
C ASP A 139 -6.48 15.34 3.12
N ALA A 140 -6.42 14.49 2.09
CA ALA A 140 -6.69 13.07 2.23
C ALA A 140 -5.64 12.38 3.13
N ILE A 141 -4.37 12.74 2.98
CA ILE A 141 -3.27 12.23 3.81
C ILE A 141 -3.41 12.70 5.26
N GLY A 142 -3.85 13.94 5.49
CA GLY A 142 -4.17 14.43 6.84
C GLY A 142 -5.24 13.56 7.52
N ARG A 143 -6.34 13.25 6.82
CA ARG A 143 -7.40 12.36 7.34
C ARG A 143 -6.89 10.92 7.55
N LEU A 144 -6.02 10.42 6.67
CA LEU A 144 -5.36 9.12 6.85
C LEU A 144 -4.47 9.10 8.09
N ALA A 145 -3.76 10.18 8.40
CA ALA A 145 -2.92 10.29 9.60
C ALA A 145 -3.75 10.25 10.89
N GLU A 146 -4.92 10.89 10.91
CA GLU A 146 -5.86 10.79 12.04
C GLU A 146 -6.35 9.35 12.24
N MET A 147 -6.79 8.71 11.15
CA MET A 147 -7.25 7.32 11.19
C MET A 147 -6.12 6.35 11.60
N ARG A 148 -4.89 6.61 11.18
CA ARG A 148 -3.69 5.89 11.60
C ARG A 148 -3.49 6.00 13.11
N ALA A 149 -3.60 7.21 13.68
CA ALA A 149 -3.50 7.42 15.13
C ALA A 149 -4.59 6.65 15.89
N MET A 150 -5.82 6.59 15.37
CA MET A 150 -6.89 5.77 15.95
C MET A 150 -6.54 4.28 15.94
N MET A 151 -5.97 3.75 14.85
CA MET A 151 -5.56 2.33 14.79
C MET A 151 -4.43 2.02 15.76
N ALA A 152 -3.45 2.91 15.89
CA ALA A 152 -2.38 2.78 16.87
C ALA A 152 -2.93 2.77 18.32
N GLY A 153 -3.90 3.65 18.62
CA GLY A 153 -4.58 3.67 19.91
C GLY A 153 -5.33 2.38 20.23
N ILE A 154 -5.93 1.72 19.23
CA ILE A 154 -6.56 0.40 19.40
C ILE A 154 -5.54 -0.67 19.75
N CYS A 155 -4.40 -0.71 19.04
CA CYS A 155 -3.32 -1.64 19.34
C CYS A 155 -2.79 -1.46 20.77
N GLU A 156 -2.61 -0.21 21.19
CA GLU A 156 -2.15 0.11 22.55
C GLU A 156 -3.19 -0.29 23.61
N LEU A 157 -4.47 0.00 23.37
CA LEU A 157 -5.54 -0.34 24.30
C LEU A 157 -5.61 -1.86 24.55
N VAL A 158 -5.63 -2.65 23.47
CA VAL A 158 -5.68 -4.13 23.56
C VAL A 158 -4.43 -4.69 24.25
N SER A 159 -3.27 -4.06 24.04
CA SER A 159 -2.02 -4.47 24.70
C SER A 159 -2.03 -4.22 26.21
N ARG A 160 -2.77 -3.20 26.68
CA ARG A 160 -2.87 -2.85 28.10
C ARG A 160 -3.94 -3.66 28.85
N ASP A 161 -5.04 -3.99 28.18
CA ASP A 161 -6.14 -4.78 28.77
C ASP A 161 -6.61 -5.88 27.80
N PRO A 162 -5.95 -7.06 27.82
CA PRO A 162 -6.26 -8.15 26.90
C PRO A 162 -7.54 -8.92 27.26
N HIS A 163 -8.25 -8.55 28.34
CA HIS A 163 -9.42 -9.25 28.86
C HIS A 163 -10.68 -8.38 29.00
N ALA A 164 -10.68 -7.17 28.44
CA ALA A 164 -11.86 -6.29 28.36
C ALA A 164 -12.90 -6.83 27.36
N ASP A 165 -13.49 -7.99 27.66
CA ASP A 165 -14.38 -8.72 26.75
C ASP A 165 -15.87 -8.43 27.04
N ASP A 166 -16.30 -7.17 26.91
CA ASP A 166 -17.73 -6.92 26.68
C ASP A 166 -18.03 -7.11 25.18
N ARG A 167 -18.51 -8.30 24.85
CA ARG A 167 -18.83 -8.71 23.48
C ARG A 167 -19.76 -7.73 22.75
N THR A 168 -20.69 -7.08 23.44
CA THR A 168 -21.64 -6.12 22.83
C THR A 168 -20.93 -4.83 22.42
N GLN A 169 -19.99 -4.36 23.25
CA GLN A 169 -19.16 -3.19 22.96
C GLN A 169 -18.16 -3.50 21.84
N LEU A 170 -17.58 -4.71 21.84
CA LEU A 170 -16.68 -5.16 20.77
C LEU A 170 -17.41 -5.25 19.43
N ASP A 171 -18.63 -5.82 19.37
CA ASP A 171 -19.46 -5.87 18.16
C ASP A 171 -19.70 -4.48 17.57
N THR A 172 -19.97 -3.51 18.45
CA THR A 172 -20.18 -2.12 18.04
C THR A 172 -18.89 -1.47 17.55
N THR A 173 -17.77 -1.72 18.23
CA THR A 173 -16.44 -1.26 17.82
C THR A 173 -16.07 -1.79 16.43
N PHE A 174 -16.26 -3.09 16.18
CA PHE A 174 -16.02 -3.68 14.85
C PHE A 174 -16.89 -3.08 13.75
N ARG A 175 -18.13 -2.67 14.05
CA ARG A 175 -18.99 -1.96 13.09
C ARG A 175 -18.39 -0.62 12.70
N HIS A 176 -17.97 0.17 13.68
CA HIS A 176 -17.30 1.46 13.45
C HIS A 176 -15.98 1.29 12.70
N LEU A 177 -15.19 0.26 13.01
CA LEU A 177 -13.95 -0.01 12.29
C LEU A 177 -14.17 -0.37 10.82
N ARG A 178 -15.26 -1.07 10.50
CA ARG A 178 -15.65 -1.34 9.10
C ARG A 178 -16.08 -0.07 8.38
N GLU A 179 -16.73 0.86 9.07
CA GLU A 179 -17.07 2.18 8.52
C GLU A 179 -15.80 3.01 8.28
N LEU A 180 -14.90 3.09 9.28
CA LEU A 180 -13.60 3.75 9.15
C LEU A 180 -12.77 3.15 8.01
N THR A 181 -12.78 1.83 7.82
CA THR A 181 -12.09 1.19 6.68
C THR A 181 -12.61 1.71 5.33
N ARG A 182 -13.92 1.94 5.19
CA ARG A 182 -14.48 2.51 3.95
C ARG A 182 -14.04 3.96 3.74
N ILE A 183 -13.89 4.71 4.83
CA ILE A 183 -13.35 6.08 4.79
C ILE A 183 -11.87 6.04 4.39
N MET A 184 -11.05 5.19 5.01
CA MET A 184 -9.64 4.97 4.63
C MET A 184 -9.51 4.64 3.14
N GLU A 185 -10.31 3.70 2.62
CA GLU A 185 -10.31 3.35 1.18
C GLU A 185 -10.66 4.56 0.29
N THR A 186 -11.62 5.39 0.73
CA THR A 186 -12.00 6.63 0.02
C THR A 186 -10.84 7.62 -0.02
N GLU A 187 -10.19 7.86 1.12
CA GLU A 187 -9.07 8.81 1.22
C GLU A 187 -7.82 8.33 0.49
N ILE A 188 -7.49 7.03 0.57
CA ILE A 188 -6.42 6.43 -0.24
C ILE A 188 -6.70 6.67 -1.72
N HIS A 189 -7.94 6.41 -2.17
CA HIS A 189 -8.31 6.60 -3.57
C HIS A 189 -8.23 8.07 -4.00
N GLU A 190 -8.63 8.99 -3.14
CA GLU A 190 -8.52 10.42 -3.37
C GLU A 190 -7.05 10.86 -3.55
N ALA A 191 -6.16 10.43 -2.64
CA ALA A 191 -4.73 10.69 -2.73
C ALA A 191 -4.13 10.10 -4.03
N VAL A 192 -4.46 8.84 -4.36
CA VAL A 192 -4.02 8.16 -5.58
C VAL A 192 -4.42 8.94 -6.83
N LEU A 193 -5.70 9.34 -6.95
CA LEU A 193 -6.19 10.05 -8.13
C LEU A 193 -5.58 11.45 -8.26
N SER A 194 -5.47 12.15 -7.13
CA SER A 194 -4.95 13.52 -7.07
C SER A 194 -3.46 13.56 -7.48
N CYS A 195 -2.62 12.73 -6.87
CA CYS A 195 -1.19 12.67 -7.19
C CYS A 195 -0.95 12.11 -8.61
N ALA A 196 -1.67 11.07 -9.03
CA ALA A 196 -1.55 10.54 -10.39
C ALA A 196 -1.97 11.56 -11.47
N ARG A 197 -2.91 12.47 -11.16
CA ARG A 197 -3.26 13.58 -12.06
C ARG A 197 -2.15 14.62 -12.10
N ALA A 198 -1.62 15.03 -10.95
CA ALA A 198 -0.55 16.02 -10.87
C ALA A 198 0.71 15.56 -11.63
N ARG A 199 1.13 14.31 -11.41
CA ARG A 199 2.28 13.72 -12.12
C ARG A 199 2.09 13.73 -13.64
N ARG A 200 0.89 13.40 -14.13
CA ARG A 200 0.58 13.45 -15.58
C ARG A 200 0.69 14.88 -16.13
N GLN A 201 0.13 15.87 -15.41
CA GLN A 201 0.21 17.27 -15.83
C GLN A 201 1.65 17.78 -15.88
N MET A 202 2.50 17.38 -14.93
CA MET A 202 3.93 17.73 -14.94
C MET A 202 4.65 17.11 -16.14
N ILE A 203 4.42 15.82 -16.42
CA ILE A 203 5.02 15.13 -17.57
C ILE A 203 4.59 15.78 -18.89
N ASP A 204 3.30 16.09 -19.03
CA ASP A 204 2.77 16.76 -20.23
C ASP A 204 3.42 18.13 -20.42
N GLY A 205 3.60 18.91 -19.34
CA GLY A 205 4.31 20.19 -19.36
C GLY A 205 5.75 20.08 -19.86
N ILE A 206 6.53 19.13 -19.33
CA ILE A 206 7.92 18.87 -19.74
C ILE A 206 8.00 18.51 -21.24
N LEU A 207 7.07 17.70 -21.73
CA LEU A 207 7.05 17.29 -23.14
C LEU A 207 6.69 18.44 -24.08
N THR A 208 5.94 19.43 -23.62
CA THR A 208 5.59 20.63 -24.40
C THR A 208 6.71 21.68 -24.46
N GLU A 209 7.64 21.69 -23.50
CA GLU A 209 8.75 22.67 -23.40
C GLU A 209 10.03 22.26 -24.17
N LYS A 210 9.96 21.41 -25.21
CA LYS A 210 11.16 20.96 -25.96
C LYS A 210 12.15 22.11 -26.25
N PRO A 211 13.46 21.91 -26.04
CA PRO A 211 14.45 22.97 -26.07
C PRO A 211 14.53 23.58 -27.48
N THR A 212 14.39 24.90 -27.56
CA THR A 212 14.88 25.65 -28.71
C THR A 212 16.38 25.42 -28.80
N VAL A 213 16.80 24.58 -29.75
CA VAL A 213 18.19 24.41 -30.13
C VAL A 213 18.68 25.78 -30.63
N HIS A 214 19.52 26.44 -29.83
CA HIS A 214 20.25 27.64 -30.23
C HIS A 214 21.47 27.27 -31.05
#